data_AF-A0A3P7KUP4-F1
#
_entry.id   AF-A0A3P7KUP4-F1
#
_cell.length_a   1.000
_cell.length_b   1.000
_cell.length_c   1.000
_cell.angle_alpha   90.00
_cell.angle_beta   90.00
_cell.angle_gamma   90.00
#
_symmetry.space_group_name_H-M   'P 1'
#
loop_
_entity.id
_entity.type
_entity.pdbx_description
1 polymer ?
#
loop_
_entity_poly.entity_id
_entity_poly.type
_entity_poly.pdbx_seq_one_letter_code
_entity_poly.pdbx_strand_id
1 'polypeptide(L)'
;MVVYFFAVLLIVIPHFKIVEPIVREWRDYRRLGAIYARLSEALGRIEPTVSITEDAADVWLSPLASADKRCFGTYFRVGFYGARFGDLDGEEYVYKEGPFTKLSEISHRLESFYTERFGKDVVEVIKDSNNVVRSSLQSTKAYLQITYVEPYFDKWERRRRLTHFERSHKIKRFVYATPFTRDGKAHGDLKDQYKRRTILSTQHSFPYVKTRIKVVEREQKVLQPIQVAIDDIEKKTR
;
A
#
# COMPACT_ATOMS: atom_id res chain seq x y z
N MET A 1 -10.78 5.36 17.27
CA MET A 1 -9.79 6.46 17.31
C MET A 1 -8.80 6.39 16.13
N VAL A 2 -9.27 6.12 14.90
CA VAL A 2 -8.40 5.89 13.70
C VAL A 2 -8.85 6.74 12.49
N VAL A 3 -9.96 7.48 12.63
CA VAL A 3 -10.59 8.24 11.52
C VAL A 3 -10.27 9.74 11.56
N TYR A 4 -9.78 10.27 12.70
CA TYR A 4 -9.64 11.71 12.92
C TYR A 4 -8.42 12.37 12.27
N PHE A 5 -7.46 11.58 11.78
CA PHE A 5 -6.20 12.11 11.25
C PHE A 5 -6.24 12.43 9.73
N PHE A 6 -7.20 11.88 8.99
CA PHE A 6 -7.39 12.17 7.57
C PHE A 6 -7.63 13.65 7.30
N ALA A 7 -8.20 14.35 8.27
CA ALA A 7 -8.76 15.66 8.10
C ALA A 7 -7.68 16.76 8.03
N VAL A 8 -6.72 16.85 8.94
CA VAL A 8 -6.12 18.16 9.26
C VAL A 8 -5.28 18.83 8.15
N LEU A 9 -4.22 18.19 7.66
CA LEU A 9 -3.21 18.90 6.86
C LEU A 9 -3.60 19.03 5.36
N LEU A 10 -4.33 18.05 4.81
CA LEU A 10 -4.70 18.00 3.39
C LEU A 10 -6.19 18.11 3.11
N ILE A 11 -7.05 18.03 4.13
CA ILE A 11 -8.50 18.23 3.98
C ILE A 11 -8.90 19.53 4.70
N VAL A 12 -8.56 19.74 5.97
CA VAL A 12 -9.04 20.87 6.78
C VAL A 12 -8.46 22.18 6.28
N ILE A 13 -7.16 22.28 5.97
CA ILE A 13 -6.62 23.55 5.43
C ILE A 13 -7.26 23.90 4.06
N PRO A 14 -7.30 23.00 3.05
CA PRO A 14 -7.96 23.32 1.78
C PRO A 14 -9.47 23.57 1.90
N HIS A 15 -10.19 22.81 2.73
CA HIS A 15 -11.62 23.02 2.96
C HIS A 15 -11.87 24.32 3.74
N PHE A 16 -11.00 24.65 4.68
CA PHE A 16 -11.03 25.90 5.42
C PHE A 16 -10.88 27.09 4.48
N LYS A 17 -9.94 27.04 3.53
CA LYS A 17 -9.78 28.08 2.51
C LYS A 17 -11.03 28.29 1.64
N ILE A 18 -11.90 27.29 1.52
CA ILE A 18 -13.17 27.40 0.81
C ILE A 18 -14.27 27.98 1.71
N VAL A 19 -14.35 27.54 2.97
CA VAL A 19 -15.42 27.92 3.91
C VAL A 19 -15.19 29.29 4.55
N GLU A 20 -13.94 29.66 4.81
CA GLU A 20 -13.54 30.92 5.42
C GLU A 20 -14.15 32.16 4.74
N PRO A 21 -14.03 32.36 3.41
CA PRO A 21 -14.59 33.55 2.76
C PRO A 21 -16.12 33.64 2.91
N ILE A 22 -16.83 32.50 2.85
CA ILE A 22 -18.29 32.44 2.99
C ILE A 22 -18.73 32.87 4.39
N VAL A 23 -18.07 32.33 5.43
CA VAL A 23 -18.41 32.66 6.83
C VAL A 23 -18.06 34.12 7.16
N ARG A 24 -16.99 34.65 6.57
CA ARG A 24 -16.61 36.08 6.68
C ARG A 24 -17.66 36.98 6.04
N GLU A 25 -18.19 36.63 4.87
CA GLU A 25 -19.24 37.37 4.19
C GLU A 25 -20.52 37.45 5.04
N TRP A 26 -20.89 36.34 5.68
CA TRP A 26 -22.04 36.29 6.60
C TRP A 26 -21.82 37.01 7.93
N ARG A 27 -20.59 37.52 8.18
CA ARG A 27 -20.20 38.17 9.45
C ARG A 27 -20.45 37.32 10.69
N ASP A 28 -20.45 35.99 10.54
CA ASP A 28 -20.60 35.05 11.66
C ASP A 28 -19.22 34.80 12.30
N TYR A 29 -18.74 35.80 13.03
CA TYR A 29 -17.43 35.76 13.69
C TYR A 29 -17.35 34.71 14.80
N ARG A 30 -18.49 34.30 15.37
CA ARG A 30 -18.54 33.23 16.38
C ARG A 30 -18.21 31.88 15.73
N ARG A 31 -18.81 31.55 14.58
CA ARG A 31 -18.45 30.35 13.82
C ARG A 31 -17.01 30.42 13.31
N LEU A 32 -16.57 31.58 12.83
CA LEU A 32 -15.19 31.76 12.37
C LEU A 32 -14.18 31.45 13.50
N GLY A 33 -14.42 31.97 14.71
CA GLY A 33 -13.60 31.67 15.88
C GLY A 33 -13.58 30.18 16.23
N ALA A 34 -14.73 29.50 16.17
CA ALA A 34 -14.80 28.06 16.40
C ALA A 34 -14.02 27.24 15.36
N ILE A 35 -14.04 27.66 14.09
CA ILE A 35 -13.28 26.98 13.04
C ILE A 35 -11.77 27.18 13.23
N TYR A 36 -11.31 28.39 13.56
CA TYR A 36 -9.90 28.64 13.87
C TYR A 36 -9.43 27.88 15.11
N ALA A 37 -10.25 27.79 16.15
CA ALA A 37 -9.94 27.00 17.34
C ALA A 37 -9.74 25.51 16.99
N ARG A 38 -10.63 24.96 16.16
CA ARG A 38 -10.49 23.58 15.65
C ARG A 38 -9.25 23.42 14.79
N LEU A 39 -8.92 24.38 13.94
CA LEU A 39 -7.70 24.34 13.13
C LEU A 39 -6.44 24.36 14.01
N SER A 40 -6.42 25.22 15.03
CA SER A 40 -5.32 25.31 15.99
C SER A 40 -5.12 24.01 16.75
N GLU A 41 -6.20 23.43 17.29
CA GLU A 41 -6.16 22.13 17.97
C GLU A 41 -5.66 21.02 17.02
N ALA A 42 -6.17 21.02 15.80
CA ALA A 42 -5.82 20.04 14.79
C ALA A 42 -4.33 20.14 14.38
N LEU A 43 -3.81 21.36 14.20
CA LEU A 43 -2.39 21.61 13.92
C LEU A 43 -1.52 21.26 15.12
N GLY A 44 -1.96 21.54 16.35
CA GLY A 44 -1.24 21.19 17.58
C GLY A 44 -1.12 19.67 17.82
N ARG A 45 -2.01 18.87 17.23
CA ARG A 45 -1.93 17.39 17.24
C ARG A 45 -0.96 16.81 16.22
N ILE A 46 -0.47 17.63 15.28
CA ILE A 46 0.58 17.20 14.36
C ILE A 46 1.88 17.33 15.12
N GLU A 47 2.33 16.22 15.72
CA GLU A 47 3.68 16.14 16.30
C GLU A 47 4.71 16.63 15.27
N PRO A 48 5.78 17.33 15.71
CA PRO A 48 6.84 17.76 14.81
C PRO A 48 7.39 16.55 14.08
N THR A 49 7.01 16.40 12.81
CA THR A 49 7.45 15.30 11.97
C THR A 49 8.95 15.40 11.82
N VAL A 50 9.66 14.45 12.42
CA VAL A 50 11.05 14.18 12.06
C VAL A 50 11.05 13.94 10.56
N SER A 51 11.79 14.78 9.82
CA SER A 51 12.00 14.58 8.40
C SER A 51 12.61 13.20 8.19
N ILE A 52 11.99 12.36 7.37
CA ILE A 52 12.56 11.05 7.05
C ILE A 52 13.84 11.32 6.25
N THR A 53 15.01 11.12 6.86
CA THR A 53 16.30 11.12 6.16
C THR A 53 16.25 10.05 5.06
N GLU A 54 16.88 10.32 3.92
CA GLU A 54 16.76 9.52 2.68
C GLU A 54 17.05 8.02 2.86
N ASP A 55 17.68 7.65 3.97
CA ASP A 55 18.19 6.32 4.26
C ASP A 55 17.28 5.41 5.10
N ALA A 56 16.25 5.93 5.77
CA ALA A 56 15.37 5.15 6.65
C ALA A 56 14.13 4.61 5.92
N ALA A 57 14.32 3.78 4.89
CA ALA A 57 13.20 3.13 4.19
C ALA A 57 12.47 2.08 5.05
N ASP A 58 13.11 1.57 6.10
CA ASP A 58 12.55 0.56 7.01
C ASP A 58 12.46 1.08 8.45
N VAL A 59 11.53 1.98 8.74
CA VAL A 59 11.12 2.26 10.14
C VAL A 59 10.03 1.26 10.54
N TRP A 60 10.42 0.00 10.73
CA TRP A 60 9.65 -0.96 11.53
C TRP A 60 10.16 -1.06 12.98
N LEU A 61 11.20 -0.30 13.33
CA LEU A 61 11.54 0.02 14.72
C LEU A 61 11.44 1.53 14.91
N SER A 62 10.55 1.95 15.81
CA SER A 62 10.66 3.26 16.45
C SER A 62 11.82 3.20 17.45
N PRO A 63 12.77 4.16 17.43
CA PRO A 63 13.53 4.46 18.62
C PRO A 63 13.46 5.96 18.96
N LEU A 64 12.27 6.56 18.88
CA LEU A 64 11.98 7.75 19.67
C LEU A 64 10.51 7.71 20.11
N ALA A 65 10.29 7.84 21.42
CA ALA A 65 8.96 7.92 22.03
C ALA A 65 8.11 9.11 21.51
N SER A 66 8.72 10.02 20.74
CA SER A 66 8.16 11.20 20.08
C SER A 66 8.03 11.10 18.55
N ALA A 67 8.33 9.93 17.96
CA ALA A 67 8.10 9.70 16.54
C ALA A 67 6.64 9.26 16.31
N ASP A 68 6.02 9.91 15.35
CA ASP A 68 4.63 9.75 14.95
C ASP A 68 4.18 8.26 14.91
N LYS A 69 3.39 7.83 15.91
CA LYS A 69 2.85 6.45 16.03
C LYS A 69 1.75 6.13 14.99
N ARG A 70 1.48 7.04 14.05
CA ARG A 70 0.42 6.88 13.05
C ARG A 70 0.77 5.82 12.01
N CYS A 71 0.04 4.72 12.06
CA CYS A 71 0.17 3.62 11.09
C CYS A 71 -0.96 3.69 10.06
N PHE A 72 -0.64 4.06 8.81
CA PHE A 72 -1.64 4.44 7.80
C PHE A 72 -2.26 3.28 7.00
N GLY A 73 -1.94 2.04 7.36
CA GLY A 73 -2.48 0.81 6.76
C GLY A 73 -1.41 -0.03 6.06
N THR A 74 -1.79 -1.26 5.72
CA THR A 74 -0.97 -2.20 4.95
C THR A 74 -1.62 -2.46 3.60
N TYR A 75 -0.83 -2.84 2.59
CA TYR A 75 -1.31 -3.01 1.23
C TYR A 75 -1.02 -4.40 0.68
N PHE A 76 -2.00 -4.96 -0.03
CA PHE A 76 -1.90 -6.29 -0.62
C PHE A 76 -2.40 -6.26 -2.07
N ARG A 77 -1.63 -6.79 -3.01
CA ARG A 77 -2.13 -7.15 -4.34
C ARG A 77 -2.91 -8.44 -4.23
N VAL A 78 -4.14 -8.44 -4.74
CA VAL A 78 -5.01 -9.61 -4.84
C VAL A 78 -5.39 -9.80 -6.30
N GLY A 79 -4.96 -10.90 -6.89
CA GLY A 79 -5.35 -11.36 -8.21
C GLY A 79 -6.38 -12.48 -8.12
N PHE A 80 -7.36 -12.46 -9.01
CA PHE A 80 -8.43 -13.44 -9.10
C PHE A 80 -8.27 -14.22 -10.41
N TYR A 81 -8.31 -15.55 -10.36
CA TYR A 81 -8.15 -16.39 -11.56
C TYR A 81 -9.10 -17.60 -11.51
N GLY A 82 -9.77 -17.86 -12.63
CA GLY A 82 -10.72 -18.96 -12.79
C GLY A 82 -12.14 -18.45 -13.06
N ALA A 83 -12.85 -19.15 -13.95
CA ALA A 83 -14.16 -18.73 -14.45
C ALA A 83 -15.23 -18.53 -13.37
N ARG A 84 -15.08 -19.17 -12.20
CA ARG A 84 -15.97 -19.00 -11.03
C ARG A 84 -16.05 -17.55 -10.53
N PHE A 85 -15.02 -16.75 -10.79
CA PHE A 85 -14.96 -15.35 -10.41
C PHE A 85 -15.74 -14.40 -11.34
N GLY A 86 -16.23 -14.89 -12.49
CA GLY A 86 -16.96 -14.07 -13.46
C GLY A 86 -16.14 -12.88 -13.93
N ASP A 87 -16.67 -11.66 -13.78
CA ASP A 87 -16.01 -10.41 -14.17
C ASP A 87 -14.69 -10.13 -13.42
N LEU A 88 -14.44 -10.83 -12.31
CA LEU A 88 -13.18 -10.73 -11.59
C LEU A 88 -12.10 -11.65 -12.17
N ASP A 89 -12.43 -12.60 -13.07
CA ASP A 89 -11.44 -13.52 -13.62
C ASP A 89 -10.34 -12.78 -14.41
N GLY A 90 -9.11 -12.91 -13.92
CA GLY A 90 -7.93 -12.28 -14.49
C GLY A 90 -7.67 -10.85 -13.99
N GLU A 91 -8.53 -10.34 -13.12
CA GLU A 91 -8.43 -8.98 -12.60
C GLU A 91 -7.57 -8.91 -11.34
N GLU A 92 -6.91 -7.78 -11.15
CA GLU A 92 -6.05 -7.51 -10.01
C GLU A 92 -6.42 -6.21 -9.31
N TYR A 93 -6.33 -6.23 -7.99
CA TYR A 93 -6.63 -5.09 -7.14
C TYR A 93 -5.57 -4.93 -6.08
N VAL A 94 -5.31 -3.68 -5.69
CA VAL A 94 -4.61 -3.38 -4.45
C VAL A 94 -5.66 -3.17 -3.36
N TYR A 95 -5.54 -3.91 -2.27
CA TYR A 95 -6.35 -3.82 -1.07
C TYR A 95 -5.59 -3.00 -0.03
N LYS A 96 -6.30 -2.06 0.61
CA LYS A 96 -5.82 -1.34 1.78
C LYS A 96 -6.46 -1.93 3.03
N GLU A 97 -5.63 -2.49 3.88
CA GLU A 97 -6.03 -3.07 5.16
C GLU A 97 -5.66 -2.15 6.33
N GLY A 98 -6.04 -2.59 7.53
CA GLY A 98 -5.62 -1.96 8.78
C GLY A 98 -4.08 -1.93 8.92
N PRO A 99 -3.57 -1.08 9.82
CA PRO A 99 -2.16 -1.13 10.16
C PRO A 99 -1.81 -2.50 10.75
N PHE A 100 -0.61 -3.01 10.43
CA PHE A 100 -0.07 -4.29 10.94
C PHE A 100 -0.82 -5.57 10.54
N THR A 101 -1.83 -5.48 9.66
CA THR A 101 -2.47 -6.68 9.09
C THR A 101 -1.42 -7.54 8.37
N LYS A 102 -1.43 -8.84 8.67
CA LYS A 102 -0.47 -9.79 8.12
C LYS A 102 -1.01 -10.46 6.86
N LEU A 103 -0.10 -10.95 6.00
CA LEU A 103 -0.47 -11.69 4.79
C LEU A 103 -1.37 -12.90 5.10
N SER A 104 -1.07 -13.63 6.16
CA SER A 104 -1.87 -14.79 6.59
C SER A 104 -3.31 -14.42 6.97
N GLU A 105 -3.50 -13.25 7.58
CA GLU A 105 -4.81 -12.78 8.03
C GLU A 105 -5.73 -12.45 6.86
N ILE A 106 -5.25 -11.65 5.90
CA ILE A 106 -6.02 -11.35 4.69
C ILE A 106 -6.21 -12.60 3.83
N SER A 107 -5.19 -13.47 3.74
CA SER A 107 -5.26 -14.72 2.98
C SER A 107 -6.37 -15.61 3.51
N HIS A 108 -6.37 -15.89 4.81
CA HIS A 108 -7.39 -16.71 5.45
C HIS A 108 -8.78 -16.07 5.29
N ARG A 109 -8.92 -14.76 5.52
CA ARG A 109 -10.22 -14.06 5.40
C ARG A 109 -10.80 -14.17 3.98
N LEU A 110 -9.99 -13.95 2.95
CA LEU A 110 -10.46 -14.04 1.57
C LEU A 110 -10.73 -15.48 1.16
N GLU A 111 -9.87 -16.41 1.53
CA GLU A 111 -10.05 -17.85 1.28
C GLU A 111 -11.35 -18.37 1.91
N SER A 112 -11.60 -18.10 3.19
CA SER A 112 -12.84 -18.49 3.88
C SER A 112 -14.07 -17.90 3.19
N PHE A 113 -14.03 -16.59 2.88
CA PHE A 113 -15.15 -15.89 2.26
C PHE A 113 -15.54 -16.46 0.88
N TYR A 114 -14.57 -16.82 0.04
CA TYR A 114 -14.87 -17.43 -1.26
C TYR A 114 -15.18 -18.92 -1.14
N THR A 115 -14.62 -19.62 -0.16
CA THR A 115 -14.95 -21.02 0.12
C THR A 115 -16.41 -21.18 0.55
N GLU A 116 -16.92 -20.27 1.39
CA GLU A 116 -18.34 -20.22 1.76
C GLU A 116 -19.26 -19.98 0.55
N ARG A 117 -18.79 -19.25 -0.47
CA ARG A 117 -19.58 -18.94 -1.67
C ARG A 117 -19.51 -20.00 -2.77
N PHE A 118 -18.36 -20.64 -2.94
CA PHE A 118 -18.13 -21.59 -4.05
C PHE A 118 -18.13 -23.06 -3.62
N GLY A 119 -18.05 -23.34 -2.32
CA GLY A 119 -17.94 -24.68 -1.77
C GLY A 119 -16.52 -25.04 -1.35
N LYS A 120 -16.41 -26.08 -0.51
CA LYS A 120 -15.13 -26.64 -0.05
C LYS A 120 -14.34 -27.21 -1.24
N ASP A 121 -13.01 -27.12 -1.16
CA ASP A 121 -12.04 -27.63 -2.14
C ASP A 121 -12.06 -26.97 -3.54
N VAL A 122 -12.86 -25.93 -3.74
CA VAL A 122 -12.90 -25.16 -5.01
C VAL A 122 -11.88 -24.03 -5.01
N VAL A 123 -11.66 -23.38 -3.87
CA VAL A 123 -10.79 -22.20 -3.73
C VAL A 123 -9.38 -22.62 -3.37
N GLU A 124 -8.38 -22.03 -4.03
CA GLU A 124 -6.97 -22.30 -3.76
C GLU A 124 -6.16 -21.00 -3.75
N VAL A 125 -5.30 -20.82 -2.74
CA VAL A 125 -4.43 -19.63 -2.64
C VAL A 125 -3.07 -19.93 -3.25
N ILE A 126 -2.73 -19.22 -4.32
CA ILE A 126 -1.40 -19.22 -4.94
C ILE A 126 -0.45 -18.45 -4.01
N LYS A 127 0.50 -19.17 -3.41
CA LYS A 127 1.50 -18.62 -2.49
C LYS A 127 2.64 -17.90 -3.20
N ASP A 128 2.91 -18.28 -4.44
CA ASP A 128 3.94 -17.68 -5.26
C ASP A 128 3.50 -16.32 -5.82
N SER A 129 4.44 -15.41 -6.02
CA SER A 129 4.17 -14.03 -6.48
C SER A 129 4.46 -13.79 -7.96
N ASN A 130 4.91 -14.82 -8.71
CA ASN A 130 5.16 -14.70 -10.15
C ASN A 130 3.87 -14.44 -10.94
N ASN A 131 4.05 -14.11 -12.22
CA ASN A 131 2.91 -14.00 -13.13
C ASN A 131 2.24 -15.37 -13.26
N VAL A 132 0.93 -15.41 -13.02
CA VAL A 132 0.15 -16.65 -13.08
C VAL A 132 -0.04 -17.06 -14.53
N VAL A 133 0.41 -18.28 -14.84
CA VAL A 133 0.24 -18.90 -16.16
C VAL A 133 -1.14 -19.54 -16.20
N ARG A 134 -2.10 -18.90 -16.88
CA ARG A 134 -3.50 -19.37 -16.90
C ARG A 134 -3.67 -20.80 -17.43
N SER A 135 -2.81 -21.23 -18.36
CA SER A 135 -2.86 -22.57 -18.93
C SER A 135 -2.46 -23.69 -17.97
N SER A 136 -1.76 -23.38 -16.87
CA SER A 136 -1.41 -24.37 -15.84
C SER A 136 -2.46 -24.50 -14.74
N LEU A 137 -3.52 -23.67 -14.77
CA LEU A 137 -4.58 -23.68 -13.77
C LEU A 137 -5.71 -24.64 -14.16
N GLN A 138 -6.32 -25.27 -13.16
CA GLN A 138 -7.50 -26.11 -13.38
C GLN A 138 -8.73 -25.23 -13.58
N SER A 139 -9.48 -25.45 -14.67
CA SER A 139 -10.67 -24.67 -15.00
C SER A 139 -11.82 -24.81 -13.99
N THR A 140 -11.81 -25.89 -13.20
CA THR A 140 -12.83 -26.19 -12.18
C THR A 140 -12.62 -25.42 -10.88
N LYS A 141 -11.40 -24.91 -10.63
CA LYS A 141 -10.99 -24.24 -9.40
C LYS A 141 -10.99 -22.71 -9.53
N ALA A 142 -11.01 -22.06 -8.36
CA ALA A 142 -10.93 -20.62 -8.20
C ALA A 142 -9.63 -20.26 -7.46
N TYR A 143 -8.69 -19.61 -8.12
CA TYR A 143 -7.40 -19.28 -7.57
C TYR A 143 -7.31 -17.82 -7.12
N LEU A 144 -6.83 -17.61 -5.90
CA LEU A 144 -6.50 -16.30 -5.35
C LEU A 144 -4.98 -16.16 -5.27
N GLN A 145 -4.43 -15.10 -5.84
CA GLN A 145 -3.01 -14.78 -5.63
C GLN A 145 -2.90 -13.53 -4.76
N ILE A 146 -2.31 -13.67 -3.58
CA ILE A 146 -2.21 -12.58 -2.61
C ILE A 146 -0.74 -12.29 -2.34
N THR A 147 -0.34 -11.04 -2.54
CA THR A 147 1.05 -10.60 -2.39
C THR A 147 1.09 -9.31 -1.60
N TYR A 148 1.93 -9.25 -0.57
CA TYR A 148 2.20 -7.99 0.14
C TYR A 148 2.88 -7.00 -0.82
N VAL A 149 2.45 -5.74 -0.79
CA VAL A 149 3.02 -4.66 -1.61
C VAL A 149 3.30 -3.43 -0.78
N GLU A 150 4.31 -2.67 -1.17
CA GLU A 150 4.72 -1.44 -0.49
C GLU A 150 4.42 -0.23 -1.37
N PRO A 151 4.06 0.94 -0.80
CA PRO A 151 4.01 2.19 -1.55
C PRO A 151 5.32 2.44 -2.30
N TYR A 152 5.21 2.69 -3.61
CA TYR A 152 6.36 3.00 -4.45
C TYR A 152 6.43 4.50 -4.75
N PHE A 153 7.63 5.05 -4.54
CA PHE A 153 7.97 6.44 -4.87
C PHE A 153 9.27 6.48 -5.66
N ASP A 154 9.30 7.31 -6.69
CA ASP A 154 10.54 7.64 -7.39
C ASP A 154 11.49 8.42 -6.48
N LYS A 155 12.78 8.43 -6.83
CA LYS A 155 13.79 9.19 -6.07
C LYS A 155 13.42 10.67 -5.89
N TRP A 156 12.84 11.31 -6.92
CA TRP A 156 12.40 12.70 -6.84
C TRP A 156 11.15 12.89 -5.96
N GLU A 157 10.23 11.91 -5.93
CA GLU A 157 9.06 11.96 -5.04
C GLU A 157 9.46 11.78 -3.59
N ARG A 158 10.39 10.86 -3.29
CA ARG A 158 10.90 10.64 -1.92
C ARG A 158 11.55 11.89 -1.35
N ARG A 159 12.27 12.65 -2.18
CA ARG A 159 12.86 13.95 -1.80
C ARG A 159 11.81 15.02 -1.49
N ARG A 160 10.63 14.96 -2.12
CA ARG A 160 9.54 15.92 -1.90
C ARG A 160 8.58 15.49 -0.77
N ARG A 161 8.46 14.20 -0.50
CA ARG A 161 7.61 13.62 0.54
C ARG A 161 8.45 13.34 1.77
N LEU A 162 8.63 14.36 2.61
CA LEU A 162 9.55 14.34 3.75
C LEU A 162 8.93 13.68 4.99
N THR A 163 7.60 13.65 5.06
CA THR A 163 6.87 13.14 6.23
C THR A 163 6.25 11.77 5.99
N HIS A 164 6.04 10.99 7.07
CA HIS A 164 5.30 9.73 7.00
C HIS A 164 3.90 9.91 6.41
N PHE A 165 3.24 11.02 6.74
CA PHE A 165 1.94 11.37 6.21
C PHE A 165 1.96 11.60 4.70
N GLU A 166 2.91 12.37 4.17
CA GLU A 166 3.06 12.58 2.73
C GLU A 166 3.39 11.29 1.99
N ARG A 167 4.17 10.38 2.59
CA ARG A 167 4.43 9.04 2.04
C ARG A 167 3.26 8.07 2.21
N SER A 168 2.21 8.47 2.92
CA SER A 168 1.01 7.65 3.17
C SER A 168 -0.27 8.19 2.51
N HIS A 169 -0.18 9.33 1.82
CA HIS A 169 -1.32 10.01 1.20
C HIS A 169 -1.12 10.20 -0.30
N LYS A 170 -2.21 10.12 -1.08
CA LYS A 170 -2.16 10.14 -2.55
C LYS A 170 -1.16 9.12 -3.10
N ILE A 171 -1.24 7.89 -2.61
CA ILE A 171 -0.40 6.77 -3.06
C ILE A 171 -1.11 6.07 -4.21
N LYS A 172 -0.44 5.95 -5.36
CA LYS A 172 -0.99 5.30 -6.56
C LYS A 172 -0.17 4.10 -7.04
N ARG A 173 1.12 4.07 -6.68
CA ARG A 173 2.06 3.04 -7.13
C ARG A 173 2.48 2.15 -5.99
N PHE A 174 2.60 0.86 -6.27
CA PHE A 174 2.92 -0.17 -5.30
C PHE A 174 3.98 -1.09 -5.85
N VAL A 175 4.91 -1.56 -5.03
CA VAL A 175 6.01 -2.42 -5.45
C VAL A 175 6.03 -3.71 -4.64
N TYR A 176 6.36 -4.81 -5.31
CA TYR A 176 6.78 -6.05 -4.67
C TYR A 176 7.96 -6.64 -5.43
N ALA A 177 8.68 -7.55 -4.77
CA ALA A 177 9.83 -8.22 -5.35
C ALA A 177 9.64 -9.73 -5.31
N THR A 178 9.92 -10.39 -6.43
CA THR A 178 9.86 -11.84 -6.58
C THR A 178 11.26 -12.39 -6.85
N PRO A 179 11.83 -13.19 -5.94
CA PRO A 179 13.13 -13.82 -6.16
C PRO A 179 13.00 -14.96 -7.18
N PHE A 180 13.98 -15.11 -8.05
CA PHE A 180 14.04 -16.21 -9.00
C PHE A 180 15.48 -16.52 -9.42
N THR A 181 15.74 -17.73 -9.91
CA THR A 181 17.00 -18.15 -10.54
C THR A 181 16.76 -18.42 -12.03
N ARG A 182 17.83 -18.52 -12.83
CA ARG A 182 17.71 -18.88 -14.26
C ARG A 182 17.12 -20.27 -14.47
N ASP A 183 17.29 -21.16 -13.50
CA ASP A 183 16.73 -22.51 -13.51
C ASP A 183 15.24 -22.54 -13.11
N GLY A 184 14.62 -21.40 -12.84
CA GLY A 184 13.20 -21.28 -12.51
C GLY A 184 12.84 -21.51 -11.04
N LYS A 185 13.81 -21.77 -10.16
CA LYS A 185 13.59 -21.85 -8.72
C LYS A 185 13.46 -20.45 -8.12
N ALA A 186 12.69 -20.30 -7.04
CA ALA A 186 12.60 -19.01 -6.34
C ALA A 186 13.92 -18.63 -5.67
N HIS A 187 14.61 -19.61 -5.09
CA HIS A 187 15.86 -19.42 -4.35
C HIS A 187 16.98 -20.31 -4.90
N GLY A 188 18.20 -19.78 -4.88
CA GLY A 188 19.43 -20.50 -5.23
C GLY A 188 20.66 -19.85 -4.60
N ASP A 189 21.84 -20.18 -5.13
CA ASP A 189 23.09 -19.58 -4.70
C ASP A 189 23.11 -18.07 -4.94
N LEU A 190 23.87 -17.33 -4.13
CA LEU A 190 23.97 -15.86 -4.21
C LEU A 190 24.31 -15.36 -5.63
N LYS A 191 25.20 -16.07 -6.33
CA LYS A 191 25.65 -15.75 -7.69
C LYS A 191 24.57 -15.95 -8.77
N ASP A 192 23.56 -16.77 -8.48
CA ASP A 192 22.50 -17.16 -9.40
C ASP A 192 21.14 -16.57 -9.01
N GLN A 193 21.09 -15.80 -7.92
CA GLN A 193 19.87 -15.20 -7.38
C GLN A 193 19.53 -13.89 -8.09
N TYR A 194 18.47 -13.90 -8.89
CA TYR A 194 17.87 -12.71 -9.48
C TYR A 194 16.67 -12.27 -8.63
N LYS A 195 16.27 -11.01 -8.81
CA LYS A 195 15.09 -10.42 -8.17
C LYS A 195 14.30 -9.62 -9.19
N ARG A 196 13.02 -9.93 -9.37
CA ARG A 196 12.12 -9.16 -10.23
C ARG A 196 11.35 -8.16 -9.37
N ARG A 197 11.58 -6.88 -9.58
CA ARG A 197 10.83 -5.80 -8.95
C ARG A 197 9.65 -5.45 -9.86
N THR A 198 8.43 -5.62 -9.37
CA THR A 198 7.21 -5.28 -10.11
C THR A 198 6.55 -4.08 -9.46
N ILE A 199 6.31 -3.03 -10.26
CA ILE A 199 5.59 -1.83 -9.86
C ILE A 199 4.19 -1.90 -10.48
N LEU A 200 3.17 -1.71 -9.65
CA LEU A 200 1.77 -1.69 -10.03
C LEU A 200 1.22 -0.28 -9.88
N SER A 201 0.52 0.24 -10.88
CA SER A 201 -0.25 1.48 -10.77
C SER A 201 -1.74 1.16 -10.65
N THR A 202 -2.39 1.76 -9.65
CA THR A 202 -3.84 1.64 -9.46
C THR A 202 -4.60 2.72 -10.23
N GLN A 203 -5.88 2.48 -10.54
CA GLN A 203 -6.74 3.44 -11.24
C GLN A 203 -6.86 4.78 -10.50
N HIS A 204 -7.01 4.73 -9.19
CA HIS A 204 -7.11 5.86 -8.29
C HIS A 204 -6.07 5.77 -7.17
N SER A 205 -5.82 6.88 -6.49
CA SER A 205 -4.88 6.92 -5.36
C SER A 205 -5.58 6.59 -4.05
N PHE A 206 -4.87 5.96 -3.13
CA PHE A 206 -5.28 5.86 -1.73
C PHE A 206 -4.96 7.16 -0.96
N PRO A 207 -5.78 7.52 0.04
CA PRO A 207 -7.06 6.91 0.40
C PRO A 207 -8.15 7.19 -0.66
N TYR A 208 -9.08 6.23 -0.83
CA TYR A 208 -10.20 6.32 -1.76
C TYR A 208 -11.50 5.90 -1.06
N VAL A 209 -12.65 6.19 -1.70
CA VAL A 209 -13.97 5.78 -1.18
C VAL A 209 -14.12 4.26 -1.05
N LYS A 210 -13.37 3.48 -1.85
CA LYS A 210 -13.29 2.02 -1.76
C LYS A 210 -11.95 1.60 -1.14
N THR A 211 -11.99 0.50 -0.38
CA THR A 211 -10.80 -0.11 0.25
C THR A 211 -9.96 -0.96 -0.71
N ARG A 212 -10.47 -1.22 -1.92
CA ARG A 212 -9.74 -1.87 -3.00
C ARG A 212 -9.82 -1.05 -4.28
N ILE A 213 -8.73 -0.98 -5.03
CA ILE A 213 -8.63 -0.24 -6.28
C ILE A 213 -7.99 -1.13 -7.34
N LYS A 214 -8.60 -1.15 -8.54
CA LYS A 214 -8.13 -1.96 -9.68
C LYS A 214 -6.72 -1.52 -10.10
N VAL A 215 -5.86 -2.49 -10.38
CA VAL A 215 -4.56 -2.29 -11.03
C VAL A 215 -4.80 -2.06 -12.51
N VAL A 216 -4.19 -1.02 -13.07
CA VAL A 216 -4.36 -0.63 -14.49
C VAL A 216 -3.06 -0.69 -15.28
N GLU A 217 -1.92 -0.71 -14.59
CA GLU A 217 -0.60 -0.71 -15.23
C GLU A 217 0.38 -1.52 -14.40
N ARG A 218 1.34 -2.13 -15.09
CA ARG A 218 2.41 -2.92 -14.50
C ARG A 218 3.73 -2.65 -15.22
N GLU A 219 4.75 -2.36 -14.44
CA GLU A 219 6.13 -2.26 -14.89
C GLU A 219 6.97 -3.32 -14.17
N GLN A 220 7.89 -3.98 -14.88
CA GLN A 220 8.78 -5.00 -14.30
C GLN A 220 10.24 -4.67 -14.60
N LYS A 221 11.07 -4.71 -13.56
CA LYS A 221 12.52 -4.56 -13.67
C LYS A 221 13.22 -5.76 -13.04
N VAL A 222 14.11 -6.39 -13.78
CA VAL A 222 14.95 -7.48 -13.29
C VAL A 222 16.24 -6.91 -12.72
N LEU A 223 16.59 -7.34 -11.50
CA LEU A 223 17.85 -7.06 -10.85
C LEU A 223 18.77 -8.27 -11.01
N GLN A 224 20.01 -8.01 -11.40
CA GLN A 224 21.07 -9.00 -11.50
C GLN A 224 21.61 -9.40 -10.12
N PRO A 225 22.25 -10.56 -9.96
CA PRO A 225 22.75 -11.06 -8.67
C PRO A 225 23.56 -10.05 -7.86
N ILE A 226 24.47 -9.30 -8.49
CA ILE A 226 25.23 -8.26 -7.81
C ILE A 226 24.35 -7.11 -7.29
N GLN A 227 23.32 -6.72 -8.04
CA GLN A 227 22.36 -5.70 -7.62
C GLN A 227 21.44 -6.23 -6.50
N VAL A 228 21.12 -7.53 -6.52
CA VAL A 228 20.40 -8.18 -5.43
C VAL A 228 21.21 -8.13 -4.14
N ALA A 229 22.49 -8.50 -4.21
CA ALA A 229 23.39 -8.44 -3.06
C ALA A 229 23.52 -7.02 -2.48
N ILE A 230 23.66 -6.00 -3.35
CA ILE A 230 23.69 -4.59 -2.92
C ILE A 230 22.38 -4.20 -2.22
N ASP A 231 21.23 -4.46 -2.84
CA ASP A 231 19.90 -4.12 -2.28
C ASP A 231 19.64 -4.82 -0.94
N ASP A 232 20.12 -6.06 -0.78
CA ASP A 232 19.96 -6.84 0.46
C ASP A 232 20.91 -6.37 1.57
N ILE A 233 22.14 -5.93 1.24
CA ILE A 233 23.07 -5.30 2.18
C ILE A 233 22.52 -3.94 2.63
N GLU A 234 22.08 -3.10 1.68
CA GLU A 234 21.48 -1.79 1.99
C GLU A 234 20.29 -1.93 2.93
N LYS A 235 19.43 -2.94 2.73
CA LYS A 235 18.30 -3.24 3.63
C LYS A 235 18.71 -3.74 5.01
N LYS A 236 19.86 -4.41 5.15
CA LYS A 236 20.32 -4.93 6.45
C LYS A 236 21.12 -3.92 7.26
N THR A 237 21.80 -2.99 6.58
CA THR A 237 22.67 -1.99 7.22
C THR A 237 21.92 -0.69 7.54
N ARG A 238 20.71 -0.50 6.99
CA ARG A 238 19.78 0.61 7.30
C ARG A 238 18.80 0.21 8.39
#